data_AF-A0A8C9R5K5-F1
#
_entry.id   AF-A0A8C9R5K5-F1
#
_cell.length_a   1.000
_cell.length_b   1.000
_cell.length_c   1.000
_cell.angle_alpha   90.00
_cell.angle_beta   90.00
_cell.angle_gamma   90.00
#
_symmetry.space_group_name_H-M   'P 1'
#
loop_
_entity.id
_entity.type
_entity.pdbx_description
1 polymer ?
#
loop_
_entity_poly.entity_id
_entity_poly.type
_entity_poly.pdbx_seq_one_letter_code
_entity_poly.pdbx_strand_id
1 'polypeptide(L)'
;MCCDNVGVIETQKQKKQNGKDRWFNMPPEEVFCTYQCVQLCVCVLSSPGRKPTMGLLNVSILLFFGLAVSGAFEDEQQLLENGTSLVLPEAPAESPEEPMDENSTGGCPRPWRQYGSRCFVFVNHNLRWVDAQRYCIHYGASLASIHNVYEDRFVQHITRSGRRGFITAWVGGTDAVREGAWLWIDSTSFNYTRWNPGEPNNYGNENCLSINSGAHRGWNDLHCEKALPFVCARRI
;
A
#
# COMPACT_ATOMS: atom_id res chain seq x y z
N MET A 1 8.79 -9.93 -24.24
CA MET A 1 9.94 -10.50 -23.53
C MET A 1 10.11 -9.69 -22.25
N CYS A 2 10.06 -10.36 -21.11
CA CYS A 2 10.25 -9.79 -19.77
C CYS A 2 11.65 -9.15 -19.69
N CYS A 3 11.75 -7.96 -19.11
CA CYS A 3 13.03 -7.46 -18.64
C CYS A 3 13.12 -7.75 -17.14
N ASP A 4 13.77 -8.88 -16.84
CA ASP A 4 14.58 -9.03 -15.65
C ASP A 4 15.59 -7.89 -15.60
N ASN A 5 15.52 -7.04 -14.57
CA ASN A 5 16.64 -6.46 -13.84
C ASN A 5 16.10 -5.44 -12.84
N VAL A 6 16.16 -5.83 -11.57
CA VAL A 6 15.98 -4.94 -10.42
C VAL A 6 17.16 -3.98 -10.40
N GLY A 7 17.01 -2.85 -11.07
CA GLY A 7 17.81 -1.66 -10.82
C GLY A 7 17.06 -0.80 -9.80
N VAL A 8 17.62 -0.66 -8.60
CA VAL A 8 17.18 0.35 -7.63
C VAL A 8 17.28 1.70 -8.34
N ILE A 9 16.13 2.31 -8.65
CA ILE A 9 16.11 3.69 -9.13
C ILE A 9 16.39 4.56 -7.91
N GLU A 10 17.66 4.86 -7.65
CA GLU A 10 18.02 5.94 -6.72
C GLU A 10 17.58 7.26 -7.36
N THR A 11 16.45 7.78 -6.90
CA THR A 11 15.97 9.09 -7.36
C THR A 11 16.79 10.19 -6.69
N GLN A 12 17.82 10.65 -7.38
CA GLN A 12 18.65 11.80 -6.99
C GLN A 12 17.98 13.10 -7.43
N LYS A 13 17.97 14.13 -6.57
CA LYS A 13 17.54 15.50 -6.94
C LYS A 13 18.76 16.42 -6.96
N GLN A 14 18.95 17.15 -8.06
CA GLN A 14 20.01 18.15 -8.18
C GLN A 14 19.56 19.47 -7.54
N LYS A 15 20.32 19.98 -6.56
CA LYS A 15 20.06 21.29 -5.96
C LYS A 15 21.35 22.11 -5.95
N LYS A 16 21.23 23.40 -6.25
CA LYS A 16 22.34 24.36 -6.18
C LYS A 16 22.56 24.77 -4.74
N GLN A 17 23.74 24.47 -4.19
CA GLN A 17 24.13 24.89 -2.85
C GLN A 17 25.50 25.55 -2.91
N ASN A 18 25.59 26.81 -2.44
CA ASN A 18 26.80 27.64 -2.53
C ASN A 18 27.43 27.67 -3.93
N GLY A 19 26.59 27.84 -4.96
CA GLY A 19 27.03 27.98 -6.35
C GLY A 19 27.55 26.70 -7.01
N LYS A 20 27.48 25.54 -6.33
CA LYS A 20 27.85 24.23 -6.88
C LYS A 20 26.64 23.31 -6.96
N ASP A 21 26.61 22.49 -7.99
CA ASP A 21 25.59 21.46 -8.16
C ASP A 21 25.89 20.29 -7.22
N ARG A 22 24.91 19.93 -6.38
CA ARG A 22 24.97 18.75 -5.49
C ARG A 22 23.77 17.86 -5.73
N TRP A 23 24.01 16.56 -5.64
CA TRP A 23 23.01 15.50 -5.73
C TRP A 23 22.63 15.02 -4.34
N PHE A 24 21.34 14.83 -4.11
CA PHE A 24 20.80 14.36 -2.82
C PHE A 24 19.87 13.17 -3.05
N ASN A 25 20.01 12.15 -2.20
CA ASN A 25 19.04 11.06 -2.06
C ASN A 25 17.73 11.61 -1.51
N MET A 26 16.62 11.39 -2.21
CA MET A 26 15.29 11.79 -1.73
C MET A 26 14.76 10.80 -0.69
N PRO A 27 14.12 11.29 0.40
CA PRO A 27 13.41 10.43 1.34
C PRO A 27 12.14 9.84 0.69
N PRO A 28 11.61 8.71 1.21
CA PRO A 28 10.49 7.96 0.59
C PRO A 28 9.21 8.78 0.41
N GLU A 29 9.05 9.88 1.15
CA GLU A 29 7.85 10.71 1.18
C GLU A 29 7.76 11.69 0.01
N GLU A 30 8.84 11.93 -0.76
CA GLU A 30 8.83 12.75 -1.99
C GLU A 30 8.64 11.94 -3.27
N VAL A 31 8.55 10.61 -3.20
CA VAL A 31 8.28 9.74 -4.37
C VAL A 31 6.77 9.69 -4.63
N PHE A 32 6.18 10.86 -4.88
CA PHE A 32 4.86 10.92 -5.51
C PHE A 32 5.04 10.59 -6.99
N CYS A 33 4.41 9.50 -7.41
CA CYS A 33 4.24 9.12 -8.80
C CYS A 33 4.05 10.34 -9.72
N THR A 34 5.07 10.68 -10.51
CA THR A 34 4.89 11.40 -11.79
C THR A 34 4.33 10.47 -12.87
N TYR A 35 3.52 9.47 -12.49
CA TYR A 35 2.71 8.68 -13.40
C TYR A 35 1.35 9.33 -13.58
N GLN A 36 1.35 10.52 -14.17
CA GLN A 36 0.19 11.06 -14.83
C GLN A 36 0.67 11.63 -16.17
N CYS A 37 0.04 11.15 -17.25
CA CYS A 37 0.38 11.34 -18.67
C CYS A 37 1.47 10.42 -19.26
N VAL A 38 1.07 9.23 -19.73
CA VAL A 38 1.42 8.85 -21.10
C VAL A 38 0.14 8.45 -21.82
N GLN A 39 -0.24 9.34 -22.73
CA GLN A 39 -1.25 9.19 -23.77
C GLN A 39 -1.18 7.81 -24.46
N LEU A 40 -2.35 7.32 -24.86
CA LEU A 40 -2.53 6.28 -25.88
C LEU A 40 -1.54 6.42 -27.04
N CYS A 41 -0.59 5.48 -27.17
CA CYS A 41 0.13 5.28 -28.42
C CYS A 41 -0.79 4.55 -29.41
N VAL A 42 -1.41 5.29 -30.34
CA VAL A 42 -1.91 4.71 -31.58
C VAL A 42 -0.72 4.48 -32.49
N CYS A 43 -0.40 3.22 -32.80
CA CYS A 43 0.57 2.87 -33.83
C CYS A 43 0.02 3.26 -35.21
N VAL A 44 0.62 4.27 -35.86
CA VAL A 44 0.55 4.41 -37.31
C VAL A 44 1.87 3.93 -37.88
N LEU A 45 1.83 2.77 -38.54
CA LEU A 45 2.95 2.21 -39.27
C LEU A 45 3.35 3.17 -40.40
N SER A 46 4.60 3.61 -40.42
CA SER A 46 5.21 4.18 -41.62
C SER A 46 6.47 3.39 -41.98
N SER A 47 6.48 2.95 -43.24
CA SER A 47 7.44 2.07 -43.89
C SER A 47 8.92 2.52 -43.76
N PRO A 48 9.88 1.59 -43.86
CA PRO A 48 11.30 1.90 -43.71
C PRO A 48 11.82 2.70 -44.92
N GLY A 49 12.53 3.81 -44.68
CA GLY A 49 13.42 4.38 -45.70
C GLY A 49 13.56 5.91 -45.85
N ARG A 50 13.19 6.78 -44.90
CA ARG A 50 13.49 8.22 -45.02
C ARG A 50 14.10 8.84 -43.77
N LYS A 51 15.16 9.63 -43.98
CA LYS A 51 15.90 10.38 -42.96
C LYS A 51 15.07 11.58 -42.46
N PRO A 52 15.07 11.90 -41.16
CA PRO A 52 14.38 13.08 -40.65
C PRO A 52 15.15 14.36 -40.97
N THR A 53 14.48 15.35 -41.56
CA THR A 53 14.95 16.74 -41.68
C THR A 53 14.14 17.62 -40.73
N MET A 54 14.81 18.40 -39.88
CA MET A 54 14.17 19.40 -39.01
C MET A 54 13.62 20.57 -39.85
N GLY A 55 12.33 20.85 -39.71
CA GLY A 55 11.68 22.06 -40.21
C GLY A 55 10.71 22.59 -39.15
N LEU A 56 10.87 23.86 -38.77
CA LEU A 56 9.97 24.60 -37.88
C LEU A 56 8.73 25.03 -38.67
N LEU A 57 7.53 24.75 -38.16
CA LEU A 57 6.28 25.31 -38.69
C LEU A 57 5.61 26.21 -37.66
N ASN A 58 5.44 27.47 -38.07
CA ASN A 58 4.80 28.57 -37.38
C ASN A 58 3.28 28.37 -37.31
N VAL A 59 2.69 28.70 -36.15
CA VAL A 59 1.24 28.72 -35.92
C VAL A 59 0.72 30.13 -36.22
N SER A 60 -0.06 30.29 -37.29
CA SER A 60 -0.97 31.43 -37.51
C SER A 60 -1.96 31.11 -38.63
N ILE A 61 -3.20 31.59 -38.46
CA ILE A 61 -4.34 31.59 -39.40
C ILE A 61 -5.16 30.27 -39.30
N LEU A 62 -6.36 30.22 -38.71
CA LEU A 62 -7.56 31.02 -38.98
C LEU A 62 -8.42 31.26 -37.73
N LEU A 63 -8.72 32.54 -37.48
CA LEU A 63 -9.94 33.01 -36.81
C LEU A 63 -11.13 32.86 -37.78
N PHE A 64 -12.33 32.58 -37.27
CA PHE A 64 -13.65 33.14 -37.67
C PHE A 64 -14.78 32.19 -37.23
N PHE A 65 -15.33 32.42 -36.03
CA PHE A 65 -16.76 32.65 -35.81
C PHE A 65 -16.88 33.08 -34.34
N GLY A 66 -17.05 34.40 -34.15
CA GLY A 66 -17.31 34.98 -32.86
C GLY A 66 -18.76 34.83 -32.45
N LEU A 67 -19.00 34.84 -31.14
CA LEU A 67 -20.15 35.48 -30.52
C LEU A 67 -19.67 36.10 -29.21
N ALA A 68 -19.85 37.41 -29.13
CA ALA A 68 -19.43 38.28 -28.04
C ALA A 68 -20.39 38.15 -26.85
N VAL A 69 -19.84 38.12 -25.64
CA VAL A 69 -20.52 38.61 -24.44
C VAL A 69 -19.58 39.59 -23.75
N SER A 70 -20.04 40.83 -23.70
CA SER A 70 -19.45 41.95 -23.00
C SER A 70 -19.37 41.69 -21.50
N GLY A 71 -18.22 41.98 -20.90
CA GLY A 71 -18.06 41.99 -19.45
C GLY A 71 -16.70 42.59 -19.10
N ALA A 72 -16.71 43.85 -18.70
CA ALA A 72 -15.54 44.57 -18.22
C ALA A 72 -14.92 43.84 -17.01
N PHE A 73 -13.60 43.65 -17.05
CA PHE A 73 -12.79 43.31 -15.88
C PHE A 73 -12.25 44.64 -15.35
N GLU A 74 -12.79 45.10 -14.24
CA GLU A 74 -12.16 46.10 -13.38
C GLU A 74 -11.53 45.38 -12.18
N ASP A 75 -10.29 45.76 -11.92
CA ASP A 75 -9.56 45.48 -10.69
C ASP A 75 -10.37 45.96 -9.47
N GLU A 76 -10.50 45.14 -8.43
CA GLU A 76 -10.08 45.62 -7.10
C GLU A 76 -9.87 44.50 -6.10
N GLN A 77 -8.84 44.76 -5.31
CA GLN A 77 -8.13 43.91 -4.40
C GLN A 77 -8.60 44.25 -2.99
N GLN A 78 -9.47 43.44 -2.37
CA GLN A 78 -9.59 43.44 -0.92
C GLN A 78 -10.33 42.20 -0.40
N LEU A 79 -10.10 41.85 0.87
CA LEU A 79 -10.62 40.72 1.65
C LEU A 79 -9.67 39.51 1.80
N LEU A 80 -8.45 39.77 2.28
CA LEU A 80 -7.75 38.84 3.16
C LEU A 80 -7.33 39.55 4.45
N GLU A 81 -8.31 39.96 5.28
CA GLU A 81 -8.05 40.30 6.68
C GLU A 81 -9.22 39.86 7.56
N ASN A 82 -9.31 38.57 7.80
CA ASN A 82 -9.87 38.02 9.04
C ASN A 82 -9.05 36.81 9.45
N GLY A 83 -7.97 37.09 10.18
CA GLY A 83 -7.15 36.08 10.82
C GLY A 83 -7.98 35.27 11.81
N THR A 84 -8.36 34.06 11.40
CA THR A 84 -8.65 32.95 12.30
C THR A 84 -7.64 31.86 12.00
N SER A 85 -6.56 31.89 12.79
CA SER A 85 -5.57 30.82 12.87
C SER A 85 -6.27 29.51 13.20
N LEU A 86 -6.38 28.61 12.23
CA LEU A 86 -6.78 27.23 12.47
C LEU A 86 -5.58 26.51 13.11
N VAL A 87 -5.50 26.60 14.43
CA VAL A 87 -4.64 25.74 15.24
C VAL A 87 -5.20 24.32 15.12
N LEU A 88 -4.58 23.49 14.29
CA LEU A 88 -4.82 22.05 14.27
C LEU A 88 -4.45 21.50 15.65
N PRO A 89 -5.31 20.68 16.30
CA PRO A 89 -4.96 20.06 17.56
C PRO A 89 -3.75 19.15 17.34
N GLU A 90 -2.71 19.42 18.12
CA GLU A 90 -1.48 18.65 18.17
C GLU A 90 -1.81 17.21 18.55
N ALA A 91 -1.37 16.25 17.73
CA ALA A 91 -1.57 14.84 17.99
C ALA A 91 -0.98 14.49 19.37
N PRO A 92 -1.67 13.70 20.21
CA PRO A 92 -1.15 13.35 21.52
C PRO A 92 0.15 12.57 21.37
N ALA A 93 1.23 13.15 21.88
CA ALA A 93 2.53 12.50 22.03
C ALA A 93 2.48 11.52 23.20
N GLU A 94 2.41 10.21 22.90
CA GLU A 94 2.87 9.11 23.76
C GLU A 94 2.85 7.83 22.91
N SER A 95 3.93 7.07 22.75
CA SER A 95 4.80 6.50 23.78
C SER A 95 6.19 6.14 23.19
N PRO A 96 7.21 5.83 24.02
CA PRO A 96 8.56 5.55 23.56
C PRO A 96 8.57 4.35 22.61
N GLU A 97 9.15 4.52 21.43
CA GLU A 97 9.60 3.39 20.60
C GLU A 97 10.60 2.59 21.46
N GLU A 98 10.14 1.51 22.10
CA GLU A 98 11.07 0.64 22.80
C GLU A 98 12.09 0.12 21.78
N PRO A 99 13.40 0.25 22.08
CA PRO A 99 14.43 -0.15 21.14
C PRO A 99 14.24 -1.63 20.82
N MET A 100 14.11 -1.94 19.53
CA MET A 100 14.12 -3.32 19.06
C MET A 100 15.41 -3.97 19.56
N ASP A 101 15.28 -4.92 20.49
CA ASP A 101 16.40 -5.70 21.01
C ASP A 101 17.09 -6.46 19.86
N GLU A 102 18.20 -5.89 19.38
CA GLU A 102 19.07 -6.45 18.34
C GLU A 102 19.97 -7.60 18.85
N ASN A 103 19.72 -8.19 20.04
CA ASN A 103 20.55 -9.26 20.56
C ASN A 103 19.93 -10.67 20.45
N SER A 104 18.97 -10.89 19.54
CA SER A 104 18.49 -12.23 19.23
C SER A 104 19.43 -12.92 18.23
N THR A 105 20.48 -13.56 18.75
CA THR A 105 21.34 -14.46 17.97
C THR A 105 20.55 -15.70 17.53
N GLY A 106 19.93 -15.60 16.35
CA GLY A 106 19.30 -16.72 15.64
C GLY A 106 17.84 -16.96 15.99
N GLY A 107 16.99 -15.93 15.89
CA GLY A 107 15.56 -16.11 16.10
C GLY A 107 14.73 -14.87 15.78
N CYS A 108 13.45 -14.96 16.08
CA CYS A 108 12.55 -13.82 15.98
C CYS A 108 12.76 -12.88 17.18
N PRO A 109 13.03 -11.58 16.98
CA PRO A 109 13.14 -10.64 18.09
C PRO A 109 11.78 -10.52 18.78
N ARG A 110 11.75 -10.31 20.09
CA ARG A 110 10.48 -10.02 20.77
C ARG A 110 9.88 -8.72 20.18
N PRO A 111 8.54 -8.62 20.04
CA PRO A 111 7.50 -9.57 20.46
C PRO A 111 7.17 -10.67 19.43
N TRP A 112 7.95 -10.82 18.36
CA TRP A 112 7.69 -11.83 17.32
C TRP A 112 7.91 -13.25 17.85
N ARG A 113 7.03 -14.16 17.45
CA ARG A 113 7.08 -15.58 17.83
C ARG A 113 7.49 -16.40 16.62
N GLN A 114 8.55 -17.20 16.79
CA GLN A 114 9.05 -18.08 15.75
C GLN A 114 8.17 -19.31 15.56
N TYR A 115 7.93 -19.66 14.30
CA TYR A 115 7.39 -20.95 13.90
C TYR A 115 8.04 -21.38 12.57
N GLY A 116 8.81 -22.48 12.62
CA GLY A 116 9.66 -22.87 11.49
C GLY A 116 10.70 -21.79 11.14
N SER A 117 10.79 -21.46 9.85
CA SER A 117 11.68 -20.42 9.31
C SER A 117 11.00 -19.03 9.20
N ARG A 118 9.94 -18.80 9.98
CA ARG A 118 9.13 -17.58 9.92
C ARG A 118 8.88 -17.02 11.31
N CYS A 119 8.74 -15.71 11.35
CA CYS A 119 8.35 -14.93 12.53
C CYS A 119 6.92 -14.44 12.33
N PHE A 120 6.10 -14.56 13.38
CA PHE A 120 4.73 -14.04 13.39
C PHE A 120 4.51 -13.14 14.60
N VAL A 121 3.73 -12.07 14.43
CA VAL A 121 3.29 -11.23 15.54
C VAL A 121 1.80 -10.95 15.38
N PHE A 122 1.05 -11.12 16.46
CA PHE A 122 -0.34 -10.67 16.53
C PHE A 122 -0.36 -9.24 17.07
N VAL A 123 -0.96 -8.34 16.30
CA VAL A 123 -1.08 -6.92 16.62
C VAL A 123 -2.51 -6.65 17.07
N ASN A 124 -2.66 -6.26 18.33
CA ASN A 124 -3.96 -5.98 18.94
C ASN A 124 -4.41 -4.52 18.69
N HIS A 125 -4.37 -4.08 17.45
CA HIS A 125 -4.82 -2.76 17.02
C HIS A 125 -5.80 -2.92 15.85
N ASN A 126 -6.96 -2.28 15.94
CA ASN A 126 -8.00 -2.45 14.93
C ASN A 126 -7.70 -1.55 13.72
N LEU A 127 -7.30 -2.16 12.61
CA LEU A 127 -7.05 -1.47 11.35
C LEU A 127 -7.86 -2.09 10.22
N ARG A 128 -8.11 -1.29 9.19
CA ARG A 128 -8.58 -1.80 7.90
C ARG A 128 -7.50 -2.68 7.29
N TRP A 129 -7.89 -3.59 6.41
CA TRP A 129 -6.95 -4.58 5.88
C TRP A 129 -5.73 -3.95 5.18
N VAL A 130 -5.95 -2.88 4.39
CA VAL A 130 -4.85 -2.13 3.73
C VAL A 130 -3.94 -1.44 4.74
N ASP A 131 -4.50 -0.86 5.81
CA ASP A 131 -3.72 -0.17 6.83
C ASP A 131 -2.94 -1.15 7.71
N ALA A 132 -3.52 -2.33 7.97
CA ALA A 132 -2.84 -3.44 8.62
C ALA A 132 -1.66 -3.95 7.77
N GLN A 133 -1.81 -4.03 6.45
CA GLN A 133 -0.70 -4.37 5.57
C GLN A 133 0.42 -3.32 5.62
N ARG A 134 0.07 -2.03 5.56
CA ARG A 134 1.06 -0.94 5.69
C ARG A 134 1.80 -1.02 7.01
N TYR A 135 1.09 -1.32 8.10
CA TYR A 135 1.72 -1.55 9.40
C TYR A 135 2.73 -2.70 9.33
N CYS A 136 2.38 -3.85 8.76
CA CYS A 136 3.32 -4.96 8.66
C CYS A 136 4.55 -4.60 7.80
N ILE A 137 4.35 -3.89 6.69
CA ILE A 137 5.45 -3.42 5.81
C ILE A 137 6.42 -2.53 6.57
N HIS A 138 5.93 -1.63 7.44
CA HIS A 138 6.76 -0.75 8.25
C HIS A 138 7.78 -1.53 9.11
N TYR A 139 7.45 -2.76 9.54
CA TYR A 139 8.34 -3.64 10.31
C TYR A 139 9.07 -4.70 9.46
N GLY A 140 9.16 -4.49 8.15
CA GLY A 140 9.82 -5.43 7.23
C GLY A 140 9.09 -6.77 7.11
N ALA A 141 7.76 -6.75 7.22
CA ALA A 141 6.90 -7.92 7.18
C ALA A 141 5.73 -7.71 6.21
N SER A 142 4.85 -8.71 6.13
CA SER A 142 3.56 -8.62 5.43
C SER A 142 2.47 -9.16 6.35
N LEU A 143 1.19 -8.90 6.06
CA LEU A 143 0.13 -9.68 6.67
C LEU A 143 0.38 -11.16 6.40
N ALA A 144 0.12 -11.98 7.42
CA ALA A 144 0.55 -13.37 7.41
C ALA A 144 -0.12 -14.17 6.28
N SER A 145 0.67 -14.91 5.52
CA SER A 145 0.21 -16.04 4.71
C SER A 145 0.25 -17.33 5.52
N ILE A 146 -0.66 -18.27 5.22
CA ILE A 146 -0.79 -19.55 5.93
C ILE A 146 -0.74 -20.69 4.90
N HIS A 147 0.24 -21.58 5.04
CA HIS A 147 0.55 -22.61 4.04
C HIS A 147 0.28 -24.04 4.47
N ASN A 148 -0.07 -24.27 5.73
CA ASN A 148 -0.41 -25.60 6.22
C ASN A 148 -1.21 -25.54 7.52
N VAL A 149 -1.73 -26.70 7.92
CA VAL A 149 -2.53 -26.88 9.13
C VAL A 149 -1.78 -26.50 10.42
N TYR A 150 -0.45 -26.61 10.44
CA TYR A 150 0.33 -26.31 11.62
C TYR A 150 0.57 -24.81 11.78
N GLU A 151 0.88 -24.09 10.69
CA GLU A 151 0.90 -22.63 10.68
C GLU A 151 -0.46 -22.05 11.06
N ASP A 152 -1.56 -22.57 10.49
CA ASP A 152 -2.91 -22.14 10.84
C ASP A 152 -3.17 -22.28 12.35
N ARG A 153 -2.85 -23.45 12.92
CA ARG A 153 -3.02 -23.69 14.36
C ARG A 153 -2.15 -22.75 15.20
N PHE A 154 -0.93 -22.48 14.76
CA PHE A 154 -0.01 -21.57 15.44
C PHE A 154 -0.55 -20.14 15.42
N VAL A 155 -0.97 -19.64 14.25
CA VAL A 155 -1.57 -18.32 14.09
C VAL A 155 -2.84 -18.19 14.96
N GLN A 156 -3.70 -19.20 14.96
CA GLN A 156 -4.88 -19.24 15.81
C GLN A 156 -4.54 -19.22 17.31
N HIS A 157 -3.43 -19.86 17.71
CA HIS A 157 -2.97 -19.87 19.09
C HIS A 157 -2.44 -18.49 19.52
N ILE A 158 -1.61 -17.83 18.71
CA ILE A 158 -1.05 -16.50 19.07
C ILE A 158 -2.12 -15.41 19.13
N THR A 159 -3.17 -15.51 18.30
CA THR A 159 -4.32 -14.61 18.31
C THR A 159 -5.13 -14.74 19.61
N ARG A 160 -5.34 -15.97 20.12
CA ARG A 160 -6.13 -16.21 21.35
C ARG A 160 -5.33 -16.12 22.65
N SER A 161 -4.00 -16.28 22.59
CA SER A 161 -3.16 -16.39 23.79
C SER A 161 -3.32 -15.17 24.71
N GLY A 162 -3.71 -15.42 25.97
CA GLY A 162 -3.90 -14.38 26.99
C GLY A 162 -5.20 -13.57 26.86
N ARG A 163 -6.12 -13.93 25.96
CA ARG A 163 -7.34 -13.15 25.68
C ARG A 163 -8.61 -13.94 25.96
N ARG A 164 -9.65 -13.23 26.43
CA ARG A 164 -10.99 -13.76 26.64
C ARG A 164 -11.86 -13.47 25.41
N GLY A 165 -12.73 -14.41 25.07
CA GLY A 165 -13.64 -14.29 23.92
C GLY A 165 -13.03 -14.73 22.60
N PHE A 166 -13.83 -14.60 21.55
CA PHE A 166 -13.44 -14.89 20.18
C PHE A 166 -12.86 -13.64 19.52
N ILE A 167 -11.77 -13.84 18.79
CA ILE A 167 -11.09 -12.78 18.06
C ILE A 167 -11.11 -13.14 16.58
N THR A 168 -11.56 -12.18 15.77
CA THR A 168 -11.40 -12.18 14.33
C THR A 168 -10.22 -11.29 13.97
N ALA A 169 -9.31 -11.77 13.14
CA ALA A 169 -8.10 -11.03 12.78
C ALA A 169 -7.80 -11.08 11.28
N TRP A 170 -7.22 -10.03 10.73
CA TRP A 170 -6.74 -10.00 9.35
C TRP A 170 -5.50 -10.85 9.15
N VAL A 171 -5.43 -11.47 7.98
CA VAL A 171 -4.26 -12.12 7.40
C VAL A 171 -4.17 -11.74 5.91
N GLY A 172 -3.07 -12.08 5.23
CA GLY A 172 -2.71 -11.46 3.95
C GLY A 172 -3.44 -11.97 2.71
N GLY A 173 -4.57 -12.66 2.88
CA GLY A 173 -5.31 -13.26 1.77
C GLY A 173 -6.26 -12.24 1.14
N THR A 174 -6.34 -12.22 -0.19
CA THR A 174 -7.30 -11.39 -0.92
C THR A 174 -7.61 -11.99 -2.29
N ASP A 175 -8.80 -11.74 -2.80
CA ASP A 175 -9.23 -12.02 -4.17
C ASP A 175 -9.73 -10.76 -4.90
N ALA A 176 -9.39 -9.57 -4.39
CA ALA A 176 -9.80 -8.27 -4.95
C ALA A 176 -9.45 -8.04 -6.44
N VAL A 177 -8.47 -8.79 -6.97
CA VAL A 177 -8.11 -8.75 -8.40
C VAL A 177 -9.13 -9.50 -9.24
N ARG A 178 -9.62 -10.64 -8.74
CA ARG A 178 -10.60 -11.49 -9.42
C ARG A 178 -11.29 -12.38 -8.39
N GLU A 179 -12.57 -12.11 -8.19
CA GLU A 179 -13.47 -12.87 -7.31
C GLU A 179 -13.26 -14.39 -7.39
N GLY A 180 -13.11 -15.03 -6.22
CA GLY A 180 -12.88 -16.47 -6.08
C GLY A 180 -11.45 -16.93 -6.42
N ALA A 181 -10.58 -16.05 -6.92
CA ALA A 181 -9.17 -16.33 -7.18
C ALA A 181 -8.28 -15.71 -6.10
N TRP A 182 -8.16 -16.43 -4.98
CA TRP A 182 -7.41 -15.99 -3.81
C TRP A 182 -5.89 -16.01 -4.01
N LEU A 183 -5.25 -14.99 -3.45
CA LEU A 183 -3.81 -14.74 -3.48
C LEU A 183 -3.33 -14.44 -2.06
N TRP A 184 -2.06 -14.72 -1.76
CA TRP A 184 -1.37 -14.09 -0.64
C TRP A 184 -0.59 -12.87 -1.13
N ILE A 185 -0.71 -11.74 -0.44
CA ILE A 185 0.00 -10.51 -0.82
C ILE A 185 1.52 -10.54 -0.64
N ASP A 186 2.03 -11.52 0.10
CA ASP A 186 3.48 -11.77 0.19
C ASP A 186 4.01 -12.57 -1.01
N SER A 187 3.21 -12.73 -2.07
CA SER A 187 3.51 -13.44 -3.32
C SER A 187 3.73 -14.96 -3.19
N THR A 188 3.48 -15.53 -2.02
CA THR A 188 3.53 -16.98 -1.84
C THR A 188 2.30 -17.67 -2.44
N SER A 189 2.41 -18.98 -2.70
CA SER A 189 1.32 -19.76 -3.30
C SER A 189 0.13 -19.88 -2.36
N PHE A 190 -1.08 -19.62 -2.86
CA PHE A 190 -2.34 -19.88 -2.15
C PHE A 190 -2.69 -21.39 -2.23
N ASN A 191 -1.98 -22.21 -1.43
CA ASN A 191 -1.96 -23.67 -1.53
C ASN A 191 -2.64 -24.40 -0.37
N TYR A 192 -3.13 -23.66 0.62
CA TYR A 192 -3.80 -24.20 1.80
C TYR A 192 -5.02 -23.33 2.09
N THR A 193 -6.12 -23.97 2.48
CA THR A 193 -7.37 -23.28 2.80
C THR A 193 -8.01 -23.87 4.05
N ARG A 194 -8.64 -23.01 4.85
CA ARG A 194 -9.44 -23.42 6.00
C ARG A 194 -10.72 -22.61 6.14
N TRP A 195 -11.39 -22.36 5.00
CA TRP A 195 -12.69 -21.69 4.95
C TRP A 195 -13.69 -22.31 5.93
N ASN A 196 -14.48 -21.46 6.60
CA ASN A 196 -15.63 -21.95 7.36
C ASN A 196 -16.67 -22.53 6.39
N PRO A 197 -17.58 -23.40 6.87
CA PRO A 197 -18.69 -23.89 6.06
C PRO A 197 -19.48 -22.71 5.47
N GLY A 198 -19.57 -22.65 4.14
CA GLY A 198 -20.24 -21.56 3.42
C GLY A 198 -19.31 -20.45 2.92
N GLU A 199 -18.04 -20.42 3.32
CA GLU A 199 -17.07 -19.41 2.91
C GLU A 199 -16.12 -19.90 1.80
N PRO A 200 -15.54 -18.98 1.00
CA PRO A 200 -15.86 -17.56 0.94
C PRO A 200 -17.22 -17.32 0.25
N ASN A 201 -18.01 -16.37 0.77
CA ASN A 201 -19.40 -16.16 0.31
C ASN A 201 -19.61 -14.84 -0.45
N ASN A 202 -18.61 -13.95 -0.44
CA ASN A 202 -18.61 -12.63 -1.04
C ASN A 202 -19.84 -11.77 -0.68
N TYR A 203 -20.26 -11.83 0.58
CA TYR A 203 -21.49 -11.18 1.03
C TYR A 203 -21.35 -9.65 0.99
N GLY A 204 -21.77 -9.06 -0.13
CA GLY A 204 -21.73 -7.63 -0.32
C GLY A 204 -20.40 -7.10 -0.86
N ASN A 205 -19.56 -7.91 -1.52
CA ASN A 205 -18.21 -7.54 -2.02
C ASN A 205 -17.12 -7.62 -0.92
N GLU A 206 -16.94 -8.82 -0.35
CA GLU A 206 -15.96 -9.13 0.68
C GLU A 206 -14.70 -9.74 0.05
N ASN A 207 -13.57 -9.01 0.09
CA ASN A 207 -12.37 -9.36 -0.67
C ASN A 207 -11.12 -9.61 0.21
N CYS A 208 -11.27 -9.60 1.53
CA CYS A 208 -10.14 -9.64 2.48
C CYS A 208 -10.27 -10.79 3.47
N LEU A 209 -9.22 -11.61 3.58
CA LEU A 209 -9.24 -12.82 4.39
C LEU A 209 -9.07 -12.49 5.87
N SER A 210 -10.02 -12.99 6.67
CA SER A 210 -9.95 -12.98 8.12
C SER A 210 -9.91 -14.41 8.68
N ILE A 211 -9.24 -14.57 9.81
CA ILE A 211 -9.29 -15.79 10.62
C ILE A 211 -10.15 -15.52 11.86
N ASN A 212 -10.91 -16.53 12.29
CA ASN A 212 -11.68 -16.46 13.54
C ASN A 212 -11.11 -17.46 14.54
N SER A 213 -10.89 -17.06 15.80
CA SER A 213 -10.42 -17.94 16.88
C SER A 213 -11.55 -18.61 17.69
N GLY A 214 -12.80 -18.42 17.29
CA GLY A 214 -14.02 -19.01 17.87
C GLY A 214 -14.38 -20.39 17.36
N ALA A 215 -15.63 -20.84 17.54
CA ALA A 215 -16.00 -22.27 17.47
C ALA A 215 -15.51 -23.03 16.23
N HIS A 216 -15.63 -22.43 15.04
CA HIS A 216 -15.23 -23.09 13.79
C HIS A 216 -13.72 -22.98 13.49
N ARG A 217 -13.03 -22.01 14.09
CA ARG A 217 -11.59 -21.77 13.91
C ARG A 217 -11.14 -21.74 12.44
N GLY A 218 -12.03 -21.33 11.52
CA GLY A 218 -11.76 -21.25 10.09
C GLY A 218 -11.70 -19.81 9.59
N TRP A 219 -11.63 -19.69 8.28
CA TRP A 219 -11.43 -18.45 7.54
C TRP A 219 -12.76 -17.89 7.04
N ASN A 220 -12.82 -16.58 6.90
CA ASN A 220 -13.93 -15.86 6.32
C ASN A 220 -13.40 -14.71 5.44
N ASP A 221 -13.98 -14.49 4.28
CA ASP A 221 -13.83 -13.25 3.54
C ASP A 221 -14.66 -12.16 4.20
N LEU A 222 -14.08 -10.99 4.39
CA LEU A 222 -14.78 -9.86 4.99
C LEU A 222 -14.56 -8.60 4.16
N HIS A 223 -15.49 -7.64 4.30
CA HIS A 223 -15.29 -6.29 3.79
C HIS A 223 -13.99 -5.68 4.32
N CYS A 224 -13.10 -5.31 3.40
CA CYS A 224 -11.74 -4.83 3.70
C CYS A 224 -11.71 -3.55 4.58
N GLU A 225 -12.80 -2.78 4.61
CA GLU A 225 -12.96 -1.57 5.42
C GLU A 225 -13.27 -1.86 6.91
N LYS A 226 -13.51 -3.12 7.30
CA LYS A 226 -13.68 -3.47 8.73
C LYS A 226 -12.37 -3.25 9.48
N ALA A 227 -12.47 -2.64 10.67
CA ALA A 227 -11.32 -2.43 11.54
C ALA A 227 -11.15 -3.63 12.49
N LEU A 228 -10.13 -4.46 12.25
CA LEU A 228 -9.83 -5.67 13.01
C LEU A 228 -8.37 -5.72 13.45
N PRO A 229 -8.04 -6.44 14.53
CA PRO A 229 -6.66 -6.81 14.82
C PRO A 229 -6.11 -7.69 13.68
N PHE A 230 -4.80 -7.91 13.66
CA PHE A 230 -4.17 -8.55 12.51
C PHE A 230 -2.89 -9.29 12.87
N VAL A 231 -2.43 -10.15 11.96
CA VAL A 231 -1.21 -10.92 12.14
C VAL A 231 -0.22 -10.55 11.05
N CYS A 232 0.98 -10.10 11.44
CA CYS A 232 2.09 -9.93 10.53
C CYS A 232 2.97 -11.19 10.53
N ALA A 233 3.61 -11.46 9.39
CA ALA A 233 4.62 -12.50 9.25
C ALA A 233 5.81 -12.04 8.39
N ARG A 234 7.00 -12.54 8.72
CA ARG A 234 8.22 -12.37 7.92
C ARG A 234 9.06 -13.64 7.95
N ARG A 235 9.94 -13.80 6.97
CA ARG A 235 10.95 -14.89 6.97
C ARG A 235 12.13 -14.48 7.84
N ILE A 236 12.79 -15.49 8.42
CA ILE A 236 14.08 -15.36 9.12
C ILE A 236 15.19 -15.38 8.08
#